data_AF-A0A157MBV7-F1
#
_entry.id   AF-A0A157MBV7-F1
#
_cell.length_a   1.000
_cell.length_b   1.000
_cell.length_c   1.000
_cell.angle_alpha   90.00
_cell.angle_beta   90.00
_cell.angle_gamma   90.00
#
_symmetry.space_group_name_H-M   'P 1'
#
loop_
_entity.id
_entity.type
_entity.pdbx_description
1 polymer ?
#
loop_
_entity_poly.entity_id
_entity_poly.type
_entity_poly.pdbx_seq_one_letter_code
_entity_poly.pdbx_strand_id
1 'polypeptide(L)'
;MSNNASPTRTIFVYTEEQRGNQLVESVVVGMLSDVSGSEKLIVVRDPQSGFQFVYRVQHETNNLDAAAITDLPPMQFDGRSATQFSGMTFRMGTPDTALRLLRGKPNWIQDKGCVLSVLLQNAAARRPILIGRQIQRERITKIPRDAQIEYLADRFASGNTLPEDDIQAAATQPLAAQPTDALEP
;
A
#
# COMPACT_ATOMS: atom_id res chain seq x y z
N MET A 1 -6.99 25.13 -13.03
CA MET A 1 -5.72 24.43 -13.34
C MET A 1 -5.87 23.00 -12.83
N SER A 2 -6.09 22.06 -13.75
CA SER A 2 -6.50 20.69 -13.43
C SER A 2 -5.24 19.83 -13.26
N ASN A 3 -4.94 19.44 -12.04
CA ASN A 3 -3.76 18.65 -11.72
C ASN A 3 -3.98 17.21 -12.20
N ASN A 4 -3.25 16.80 -13.24
CA ASN A 4 -3.38 15.51 -13.89
C ASN A 4 -2.53 14.45 -13.14
N ALA A 5 -2.79 14.29 -11.83
CA ALA A 5 -2.26 13.16 -11.08
C ALA A 5 -2.98 11.90 -11.58
N SER A 6 -2.23 10.87 -11.99
CA SER A 6 -2.80 9.53 -12.13
C SER A 6 -3.68 9.25 -10.90
N PRO A 7 -4.88 8.65 -11.02
CA PRO A 7 -5.75 8.47 -9.86
C PRO A 7 -5.01 7.59 -8.86
N THR A 8 -4.38 8.23 -7.87
CA THR A 8 -3.63 7.54 -6.83
C THR A 8 -4.66 6.69 -6.12
N ARG A 9 -4.48 5.36 -6.16
CA ARG A 9 -5.37 4.43 -5.47
C ARG A 9 -5.11 4.58 -3.98
N THR A 10 -5.79 5.51 -3.32
CA THR A 10 -5.57 5.84 -1.91
C THR A 10 -6.73 5.40 -1.03
N ILE A 11 -6.42 5.25 0.26
CA ILE A 11 -7.39 5.09 1.34
C ILE A 11 -6.96 5.94 2.53
N PHE A 12 -7.89 6.25 3.43
CA PHE A 12 -7.55 6.87 4.71
C PHE A 12 -7.40 5.81 5.77
N VAL A 13 -6.24 5.80 6.41
CA VAL A 13 -5.90 4.88 7.50
C VAL A 13 -5.81 5.70 8.78
N TYR A 14 -6.70 5.42 9.72
CA TYR A 14 -6.69 6.01 11.05
C TYR A 14 -5.62 5.34 11.91
N THR A 15 -4.70 6.13 12.43
CA THR A 15 -3.55 5.67 13.22
C THR A 15 -3.56 6.30 14.60
N GLU A 16 -3.43 5.48 15.65
CA GLU A 16 -3.29 5.95 17.04
C GLU A 16 -1.81 6.13 17.42
N GLU A 17 -1.20 7.19 16.88
CA GLU A 17 0.20 7.53 17.11
C GLU A 17 0.39 8.40 18.36
N GLN A 18 1.60 8.36 18.95
CA GLN A 18 1.92 9.25 20.08
C GLN A 18 1.86 10.74 19.71
N ARG A 19 2.03 11.06 18.42
CA ARG A 19 1.97 12.43 17.89
C ARG A 19 0.55 12.92 17.62
N GLY A 20 -0.47 12.06 17.76
CA GLY A 20 -1.86 12.42 17.56
C GLY A 20 -2.65 11.35 16.81
N ASN A 21 -3.94 11.30 17.09
CA ASN A 21 -4.90 10.46 16.41
C ASN A 21 -5.33 11.13 15.11
N GLN A 22 -5.00 10.53 13.97
CA GLN A 22 -5.26 11.13 12.67
C GLN A 22 -5.60 10.09 11.61
N LEU A 23 -6.35 10.53 10.60
CA LEU A 23 -6.60 9.83 9.36
C LEU A 23 -5.54 10.24 8.35
N VAL A 24 -4.73 9.27 7.91
CA VAL A 24 -3.65 9.52 6.97
C VAL A 24 -4.02 8.93 5.61
N GLU A 25 -4.03 9.76 4.58
CA GLU A 25 -4.17 9.29 3.21
C GLU A 25 -2.94 8.44 2.85
N SER A 26 -3.17 7.17 2.52
CA SER A 26 -2.14 6.15 2.29
C SER A 26 -2.33 5.51 0.92
N VAL A 27 -1.21 5.17 0.27
CA VAL A 27 -1.23 4.59 -1.08
C VAL A 27 -1.48 3.08 -0.99
N VAL A 28 -2.48 2.59 -1.72
CA VAL A 28 -2.71 1.16 -1.93
C VAL A 28 -1.79 0.68 -3.04
N VAL A 29 -0.83 -0.15 -2.66
CA VAL A 29 0.19 -0.69 -3.57
C VAL A 29 -0.33 -1.91 -4.33
N GLY A 30 -1.15 -2.73 -3.69
CA GLY A 30 -1.67 -3.94 -4.33
C GLY A 30 -2.32 -4.91 -3.34
N MET A 31 -2.45 -6.17 -3.78
CA MET A 31 -3.05 -7.26 -3.00
C MET A 31 -2.12 -8.48 -3.01
N LEU A 32 -2.18 -9.26 -1.94
CA LEU A 32 -1.64 -10.63 -1.91
C LEU A 32 -2.81 -11.60 -1.68
N SER A 33 -2.91 -12.63 -2.52
CA SER A 33 -3.87 -13.72 -2.33
C SER A 33 -3.13 -15.03 -2.30
N ASP A 34 -3.37 -15.86 -1.29
CA ASP A 34 -2.87 -17.22 -1.30
C ASP A 34 -3.50 -18.04 -2.44
N VAL A 35 -2.87 -19.16 -2.80
CA VAL A 35 -3.32 -20.00 -3.93
C VAL A 35 -4.71 -20.60 -3.68
N SER A 36 -5.06 -20.89 -2.41
CA SER A 36 -6.38 -21.37 -2.01
C SER A 36 -7.46 -20.28 -2.02
N GLY A 37 -7.08 -19.00 -2.04
CA GLY A 37 -7.99 -17.86 -1.93
C GLY A 37 -8.57 -17.64 -0.53
N SER A 38 -8.07 -18.37 0.48
CA SER A 38 -8.47 -18.27 1.89
C SER A 38 -7.93 -17.00 2.55
N GLU A 39 -6.71 -16.60 2.20
CA GLU A 39 -6.12 -15.35 2.67
C GLU A 39 -6.05 -14.34 1.52
N LYS A 40 -6.71 -13.20 1.74
CA LYS A 40 -6.63 -12.02 0.88
C LYS A 40 -6.17 -10.85 1.73
N LEU A 41 -5.03 -10.30 1.36
CA LEU A 41 -4.34 -9.24 2.07
C LEU A 41 -4.22 -8.04 1.14
N ILE A 42 -4.27 -6.83 1.70
CA ILE A 42 -3.93 -5.61 0.97
C ILE A 42 -2.52 -5.18 1.34
N VAL A 43 -1.84 -4.50 0.43
CA VAL A 43 -0.56 -3.86 0.68
C VAL A 43 -0.76 -2.36 0.59
N VAL A 44 -0.44 -1.65 1.68
CA VAL A 44 -0.62 -0.22 1.82
C VAL A 44 0.70 0.39 2.28
N ARG A 45 1.16 1.41 1.56
CA ARG A 45 2.34 2.19 1.92
C ARG A 45 1.93 3.28 2.90
N ASP A 46 2.49 3.21 4.10
CA ASP A 46 2.37 4.28 5.08
C ASP A 46 3.24 5.46 4.64
N PRO A 47 2.66 6.65 4.41
CA PRO A 47 3.44 7.80 3.98
C PRO A 47 4.37 8.35 5.08
N GLN A 48 4.10 8.07 6.36
CA GLN A 48 4.93 8.55 7.48
C GLN A 48 6.25 7.81 7.55
N SER A 49 6.20 6.48 7.58
CA SER A 49 7.39 5.63 7.71
C SER A 49 7.99 5.20 6.37
N GLY A 50 7.20 5.23 5.29
CA GLY A 50 7.57 4.64 4.00
C GLY A 50 7.40 3.11 3.96
N PHE A 51 7.08 2.45 5.08
CA PHE A 51 6.88 1.01 5.12
C PHE A 51 5.65 0.60 4.32
N GLN A 52 5.74 -0.54 3.65
CA GLN A 52 4.59 -1.19 3.04
C GLN A 52 4.08 -2.27 3.97
N PHE A 53 2.96 -1.97 4.63
CA PHE A 53 2.30 -2.93 5.49
C PHE A 53 1.36 -3.81 4.69
N VAL A 54 1.40 -5.10 5.01
CA VAL A 54 0.45 -6.10 4.52
C VAL A 54 -0.65 -6.26 5.55
N TYR A 55 -1.90 -6.00 5.19
CA TYR A 55 -3.03 -6.03 6.11
C TYR A 55 -4.05 -7.13 5.78
N ARG A 56 -4.57 -7.77 6.82
CA ARG A 56 -5.86 -8.47 6.78
C ARG A 56 -6.99 -7.46 6.93
N VAL A 57 -8.03 -7.62 6.11
CA VAL A 57 -9.17 -6.71 6.09
C VAL A 57 -10.30 -7.26 6.95
N GLN A 58 -10.69 -6.52 7.99
CA GLN A 58 -11.87 -6.83 8.81
C GLN A 58 -13.02 -5.90 8.44
N HIS A 59 -13.94 -6.41 7.62
CA HIS A 59 -15.03 -5.60 7.07
C HIS A 59 -16.06 -5.13 8.08
N GLU A 60 -16.29 -5.91 9.14
CA GLU A 60 -17.32 -5.64 10.14
C GLU A 60 -16.98 -4.41 10.99
N THR A 61 -15.70 -4.26 11.33
CA THR A 61 -15.21 -3.18 12.20
C THR A 61 -14.39 -2.13 11.45
N ASN A 62 -14.17 -2.31 10.14
CA ASN A 62 -13.27 -1.52 9.31
C ASN A 62 -11.82 -1.50 9.84
N ASN A 63 -11.38 -2.57 10.51
CA ASN A 63 -10.00 -2.69 10.96
C ASN A 63 -9.10 -3.27 9.86
N LEU A 64 -7.84 -2.82 9.87
CA LEU A 64 -6.73 -3.37 9.13
C LEU A 64 -5.74 -3.98 10.12
N ASP A 65 -5.62 -5.30 10.06
CA ASP A 65 -4.76 -6.07 10.94
C ASP A 65 -3.43 -6.34 10.24
N ALA A 66 -2.37 -5.67 10.70
CA ALA A 66 -1.05 -5.84 10.11
C ALA A 66 -0.61 -7.31 10.26
N ALA A 67 -0.22 -7.89 9.14
CA ALA A 67 0.19 -9.29 9.01
C ALA A 67 1.69 -9.40 8.67
N ALA A 68 2.24 -8.45 7.92
CA ALA A 68 3.65 -8.41 7.55
C ALA A 68 4.07 -6.99 7.12
N ILE A 69 5.38 -6.80 6.94
CA ILE A 69 5.96 -5.70 6.15
C ILE A 69 6.60 -6.32 4.92
N THR A 70 6.54 -5.60 3.80
CA THR A 70 7.11 -6.02 2.53
C THR A 70 7.93 -4.91 1.90
N ASP A 71 9.02 -5.29 1.24
CA ASP A 71 9.86 -4.38 0.44
C ASP A 71 9.67 -4.62 -1.07
N LEU A 72 8.64 -5.38 -1.45
CA LEU A 72 8.32 -5.64 -2.85
C LEU A 72 8.02 -4.31 -3.58
N PRO A 73 8.63 -4.06 -4.74
CA PRO A 73 8.41 -2.83 -5.48
C PRO A 73 6.98 -2.79 -6.05
N PRO A 74 6.33 -1.61 -6.12
CA PRO A 74 4.95 -1.46 -6.62
C PRO A 74 4.70 -2.09 -7.99
N MET A 75 5.69 -2.03 -8.88
CA MET A 75 5.60 -2.58 -10.24
C MET A 75 5.37 -4.10 -10.28
N GLN A 76 5.68 -4.83 -9.20
CA GLN A 76 5.42 -6.28 -9.11
C GLN A 76 3.95 -6.61 -8.81
N PHE A 77 3.14 -5.63 -8.39
CA PHE A 77 1.70 -5.79 -8.17
C PHE A 77 0.93 -5.64 -9.50
N ASP A 78 1.24 -6.52 -10.45
CA ASP A 78 0.76 -6.47 -11.84
C ASP A 78 -0.42 -7.42 -12.13
N GLY A 79 -0.83 -8.25 -11.17
CA GLY A 79 -1.88 -9.26 -11.33
C GLY A 79 -1.41 -10.60 -11.91
N ARG A 80 -0.13 -10.75 -12.23
CA ARG A 80 0.45 -11.94 -12.88
C ARG A 80 1.55 -12.58 -12.05
N SER A 81 2.31 -11.74 -11.37
CA SER A 81 3.47 -12.16 -10.58
C SER A 81 3.04 -12.84 -9.29
N ALA A 82 3.95 -13.65 -8.74
CA ALA A 82 3.76 -14.33 -7.46
C ALA A 82 5.01 -14.13 -6.58
N THR A 83 4.81 -14.18 -5.28
CA THR A 83 5.86 -14.06 -4.27
C THR A 83 5.70 -15.13 -3.19
N GLN A 84 6.71 -15.32 -2.36
CA GLN A 84 6.66 -16.25 -1.24
C GLN A 84 6.81 -15.50 0.09
N PHE A 85 5.87 -15.73 1.00
CA PHE A 85 5.95 -15.30 2.40
C PHE A 85 5.91 -16.53 3.29
N SER A 86 6.90 -16.69 4.18
CA SER A 86 6.95 -17.80 5.15
C SER A 86 6.73 -19.21 4.54
N GLY A 87 7.21 -19.44 3.30
CA GLY A 87 7.05 -20.71 2.59
C GLY A 87 5.69 -20.92 1.90
N MET A 88 4.79 -19.93 1.97
CA MET A 88 3.52 -19.91 1.25
C MET A 88 3.61 -19.04 0.01
N THR A 89 3.05 -19.51 -1.11
CA THR A 89 2.98 -18.75 -2.36
C THR A 89 1.76 -17.83 -2.38
N PHE A 90 1.98 -16.56 -2.68
CA PHE A 90 0.96 -15.54 -2.85
C PHE A 90 0.98 -15.00 -4.28
N ARG A 91 -0.20 -14.89 -4.90
CA ARG A 91 -0.39 -14.14 -6.15
C ARG A 91 -0.47 -12.64 -5.84
N MET A 92 0.21 -11.83 -6.63
CA MET A 92 0.24 -10.38 -6.48
C MET A 92 -0.83 -9.73 -7.36
N GLY A 93 -1.84 -9.15 -6.74
CA GLY A 93 -2.94 -8.44 -7.40
C GLY A 93 -2.66 -6.93 -7.52
N THR A 94 -3.29 -6.29 -8.51
CA THR A 94 -3.13 -4.86 -8.75
C THR A 94 -3.77 -3.98 -7.66
N PRO A 95 -3.39 -2.70 -7.54
CA PRO A 95 -4.08 -1.74 -6.67
C PRO A 95 -5.61 -1.74 -6.84
N ASP A 96 -6.09 -1.86 -8.08
CA ASP A 96 -7.53 -1.87 -8.37
C ASP A 96 -8.22 -3.12 -7.81
N THR A 97 -7.54 -4.28 -7.81
CA THR A 97 -8.08 -5.49 -7.16
C THR A 97 -8.10 -5.36 -5.63
N ALA A 98 -7.12 -4.68 -5.05
CA ALA A 98 -7.09 -4.38 -3.63
C ALA A 98 -8.23 -3.44 -3.22
N LEU A 99 -8.47 -2.36 -3.98
CA LEU A 99 -9.61 -1.47 -3.74
C LEU A 99 -10.97 -2.17 -3.83
N ARG A 100 -11.12 -3.14 -4.76
CA ARG A 100 -12.33 -3.98 -4.82
C ARG A 100 -12.50 -4.81 -3.56
N LEU A 101 -11.42 -5.35 -2.98
CA LEU A 101 -11.49 -6.06 -1.71
C LEU A 101 -12.02 -5.16 -0.61
N LEU A 102 -11.62 -3.87 -0.61
CA LEU A 102 -12.08 -2.87 0.36
C LEU A 102 -13.53 -2.42 0.15
N ARG A 103 -14.22 -2.91 -0.89
CA ARG A 103 -15.64 -2.63 -1.18
C ARG A 103 -15.94 -1.13 -1.32
N GLY A 104 -14.96 -0.36 -1.80
CA GLY A 104 -15.08 1.09 -1.93
C GLY A 104 -15.14 1.86 -0.61
N LYS A 105 -14.89 1.21 0.54
CA LYS A 105 -14.79 1.90 1.83
C LYS A 105 -13.49 2.71 1.86
N PRO A 106 -13.55 4.04 2.05
CA PRO A 106 -12.36 4.88 2.02
C PRO A 106 -11.61 4.89 3.35
N ASN A 107 -12.33 4.70 4.47
CA ASN A 107 -11.79 4.91 5.81
C ASN A 107 -11.62 3.59 6.54
N TRP A 108 -10.41 3.38 7.08
CA TRP A 108 -9.98 2.16 7.74
C TRP A 108 -9.24 2.49 9.03
N ILE A 109 -9.25 1.56 9.99
CA ILE A 109 -8.61 1.70 11.30
C ILE A 109 -7.41 0.77 11.36
N GLN A 110 -6.22 1.32 11.55
CA GLN A 110 -5.02 0.52 11.73
C GLN A 110 -5.00 -0.09 13.13
N ASP A 111 -4.88 -1.43 13.23
CA ASP A 111 -4.71 -2.06 14.53
C ASP A 111 -3.27 -1.86 15.05
N LYS A 112 -3.10 -0.94 16.01
CA LYS A 112 -1.82 -0.61 16.64
C LYS A 112 -1.05 -1.80 17.18
N GLY A 113 -1.73 -2.74 17.83
CA GLY A 113 -1.12 -3.93 18.42
C GLY A 113 -0.56 -4.86 17.35
N CYS A 114 -1.31 -5.08 16.28
CA CYS A 114 -0.86 -5.84 15.13
C CYS A 114 0.35 -5.17 14.46
N VAL A 115 0.31 -3.85 14.23
CA VAL A 115 1.44 -3.10 13.62
C VAL A 115 2.71 -3.23 14.45
N LEU A 116 2.62 -2.97 15.76
CA LEU A 116 3.76 -3.09 16.66
C LEU A 116 4.31 -4.52 16.69
N SER A 117 3.43 -5.52 16.70
CA SER A 117 3.83 -6.93 16.64
C SER A 117 4.57 -7.26 15.35
N VAL A 118 4.08 -6.78 14.20
CA VAL A 118 4.76 -6.93 12.90
C VAL A 118 6.15 -6.29 12.94
N LEU A 119 6.26 -5.06 13.43
CA LEU A 119 7.54 -4.35 13.51
C LEU A 119 8.55 -5.09 14.41
N LEU A 120 8.11 -5.52 15.59
CA LEU A 120 8.96 -6.26 16.54
C LEU A 120 9.41 -7.62 15.97
N GLN A 121 8.50 -8.37 15.35
CA GLN A 121 8.83 -9.66 14.77
C GLN A 121 9.72 -9.53 13.53
N ASN A 122 9.49 -8.52 12.69
CA ASN A 122 10.33 -8.25 11.53
C ASN A 122 11.77 -7.88 11.96
N ALA A 123 11.91 -7.00 12.96
CA ALA A 123 13.20 -6.63 13.54
C ALA A 123 13.95 -7.84 14.13
N ALA A 124 13.23 -8.76 14.79
CA ALA A 124 13.81 -9.97 15.35
C ALA A 124 14.22 -11.00 14.27
N ALA A 125 13.40 -11.16 13.23
CA ALA A 125 13.57 -12.21 12.24
C ALA A 125 14.55 -11.88 11.11
N ARG A 126 14.83 -10.59 10.86
CA ARG A 126 15.62 -10.10 9.71
C ARG A 126 15.14 -10.61 8.34
N ARG A 127 13.89 -11.06 8.26
CA ARG A 127 13.21 -11.50 7.04
C ARG A 127 11.71 -11.22 7.14
N PRO A 128 11.00 -11.05 6.01
CA PRO A 128 9.55 -10.91 6.04
C PRO A 128 8.88 -12.18 6.59
N ILE A 129 8.11 -12.03 7.66
CA ILE A 129 7.30 -13.10 8.26
C ILE A 129 5.84 -12.69 8.16
N LEU A 130 5.01 -13.63 7.73
CA LEU A 130 3.57 -13.51 7.85
C LEU A 130 3.13 -13.94 9.25
N ILE A 131 2.58 -13.00 10.02
CA ILE A 131 2.00 -13.27 11.34
C ILE A 131 0.63 -13.90 11.13
N GLY A 132 0.46 -15.15 11.58
CA GLY A 132 -0.77 -15.91 11.35
C GLY A 132 -1.91 -15.65 12.33
N ARG A 133 -1.66 -15.05 13.51
CA ARG A 133 -2.68 -14.90 14.55
C ARG A 133 -3.10 -13.44 14.74
N GLN A 134 -4.42 -13.24 14.70
CA GLN A 134 -5.05 -12.03 15.21
C GLN A 134 -4.77 -11.89 16.71
N ILE A 135 -4.35 -10.70 17.13
CA ILE A 135 -4.16 -10.40 18.55
C ILE A 135 -5.54 -10.07 19.15
N GLN A 136 -5.96 -10.85 20.16
CA GLN A 136 -7.22 -10.61 20.87
C GLN A 136 -7.02 -9.51 21.92
N ARG A 137 -7.67 -8.37 21.73
CA ARG A 137 -7.62 -7.20 22.61
C ARG A 137 -8.80 -6.27 22.33
N GLU A 138 -9.01 -5.28 23.19
CA GLU A 138 -9.93 -4.19 22.90
C GLU A 138 -9.42 -3.37 21.70
N ARG A 139 -10.35 -3.07 20.78
CA ARG A 139 -10.05 -2.47 19.48
C ARG A 139 -10.92 -1.25 19.27
N ILE A 140 -10.35 -0.23 18.65
CA ILE A 140 -11.14 0.84 18.08
C ILE A 140 -11.94 0.28 16.91
N THR A 141 -13.25 0.50 16.98
CA THR A 141 -14.23 0.11 15.96
C THR A 141 -14.86 1.32 15.28
N LYS A 142 -14.53 2.54 15.73
CA LYS A 142 -15.07 3.79 15.22
C LYS A 142 -13.98 4.85 15.17
N ILE A 143 -13.86 5.50 14.03
CA ILE A 143 -12.98 6.66 13.87
C ILE A 143 -13.67 7.86 14.55
N PRO A 144 -12.98 8.61 15.43
CA PRO A 144 -13.50 9.85 16.00
C PRO A 144 -13.88 10.86 14.92
N ARG A 145 -14.95 11.63 15.13
CA ARG A 145 -15.47 12.59 14.12
C ARG A 145 -14.55 13.78 13.89
N ASP A 146 -13.75 14.10 14.89
CA ASP A 146 -12.79 15.20 14.97
C ASP A 146 -11.35 14.75 14.61
N ALA A 147 -11.18 13.50 14.16
CA ALA A 147 -9.90 13.00 13.69
C ALA A 147 -9.36 13.91 12.59
N GLN A 148 -8.15 14.44 12.80
CA GLN A 148 -7.48 15.27 11.81
C GLN A 148 -7.18 14.45 10.56
N ILE A 149 -7.35 15.05 9.39
CA ILE A 149 -7.08 14.39 8.10
C ILE A 149 -5.78 14.95 7.56
N GLU A 150 -4.85 14.05 7.24
CA GLU A 150 -3.60 14.36 6.56
C GLU A 150 -3.68 13.82 5.12
N TYR A 151 -3.68 14.72 4.14
CA TYR A 151 -3.67 14.35 2.72
C TYR A 151 -2.24 14.17 2.21
N LEU A 152 -2.06 13.29 1.23
CA LEU A 152 -0.74 13.10 0.59
C LEU A 152 -0.28 14.38 -0.11
N ALA A 153 -1.20 15.14 -0.71
CA ALA A 153 -0.89 16.41 -1.36
C ALA A 153 -0.23 17.43 -0.41
N ASP A 154 -0.75 17.53 0.81
CA ASP A 154 -0.24 18.45 1.84
C ASP A 154 1.19 18.06 2.26
N ARG A 155 1.51 16.76 2.22
CA ARG A 155 2.84 16.22 2.49
C ARG A 155 3.85 16.54 1.38
N PHE A 156 3.45 16.40 0.11
CA PHE A 156 4.32 16.77 -1.01
C PHE A 156 4.61 18.28 -1.02
N ALA A 157 3.62 19.10 -0.67
CA ALA A 157 3.79 20.54 -0.56
C ALA A 157 4.74 20.96 0.58
N SER A 158 4.87 20.12 1.62
CA SER A 158 5.72 20.38 2.80
C SER A 158 7.13 19.78 2.70
N GLY A 159 7.51 19.21 1.54
CA GLY A 159 8.91 18.83 1.24
C GLY A 159 9.28 17.38 1.53
N ASN A 160 8.33 16.52 1.90
CA ASN A 160 8.56 15.07 1.97
C ASN A 160 8.28 14.43 0.61
N THR A 161 9.31 14.31 -0.23
CA THR A 161 9.24 13.56 -1.49
C THR A 161 9.08 12.06 -1.23
N LEU A 162 8.17 11.40 -1.97
CA LEU A 162 8.14 9.94 -2.06
C LEU A 162 9.50 9.42 -2.58
N PRO A 163 9.95 8.22 -2.19
CA PRO A 163 11.10 7.57 -2.83
C PRO A 163 10.88 7.46 -4.35
N GLU A 164 11.87 7.88 -5.13
CA GLU A 164 11.81 8.14 -6.59
C GLU A 164 11.63 6.89 -7.49
N ASP A 165 11.25 5.74 -6.96
CA ASP A 165 11.23 4.48 -7.73
C ASP A 165 10.09 4.36 -8.77
N ASP A 166 9.14 5.30 -8.82
CA ASP A 166 7.99 5.23 -9.74
C ASP A 166 8.06 6.20 -10.94
N ILE A 167 9.14 6.98 -11.13
CA ILE A 167 9.22 7.97 -12.23
C ILE A 167 9.81 7.39 -13.53
N GLN A 168 10.55 6.27 -13.49
CA GLN A 168 11.27 5.78 -14.68
C GLN A 168 10.49 4.84 -15.62
N ALA A 169 9.23 4.50 -15.34
CA ALA A 169 8.47 3.57 -16.18
C ALA A 169 7.73 4.22 -17.38
N ALA A 170 7.75 5.55 -17.52
CA ALA A 170 6.91 6.25 -18.51
C ALA A 170 7.67 6.98 -19.64
N ALA A 171 9.00 6.87 -19.72
CA ALA A 171 9.81 7.55 -20.74
C ALA A 171 10.48 6.58 -21.72
N THR A 172 9.71 5.69 -22.33
CA THR A 172 10.11 5.09 -23.62
C THR A 172 9.04 5.41 -24.65
N GLN A 173 9.09 6.63 -25.20
CA GLN A 173 8.42 6.93 -26.46
C GLN A 173 9.28 6.45 -27.64
N PRO A 174 8.65 6.02 -28.74
CA PRO A 174 9.30 5.32 -29.84
C PRO A 174 10.14 6.25 -30.71
N LEU A 175 11.29 5.73 -31.16
CA LEU A 175 12.17 6.34 -32.15
C LEU A 175 11.38 6.61 -33.45
N ALA A 176 11.10 7.86 -33.72
CA ALA A 176 10.47 8.30 -34.97
C ALA A 176 11.43 8.04 -36.15
N ALA A 177 10.91 7.38 -37.18
CA ALA A 177 11.56 7.16 -38.46
C ALA A 177 11.89 8.51 -39.14
N GLN A 178 13.13 8.66 -39.59
CA GLN A 178 13.50 9.70 -40.56
C GLN A 178 13.38 9.13 -41.99
N PRO A 179 12.75 9.86 -42.93
CA PRO A 179 12.81 9.51 -44.35
C PRO A 179 14.18 9.93 -44.89
N THR A 180 14.83 9.03 -45.65
CA THR A 180 16.08 9.34 -46.35
C THR A 180 15.68 9.92 -47.71
N ASP A 181 15.80 11.24 -47.86
CA ASP A 181 15.71 11.88 -49.17
C ASP A 181 17.09 11.93 -49.82
N ALA A 182 17.13 11.48 -51.07
CA ALA A 182 18.29 11.48 -51.94
C ALA A 182 18.61 12.88 -52.45
N LEU A 183 19.89 13.18 -52.72
CA LEU A 183 20.33 13.95 -53.89
C LEU A 183 21.86 13.93 -54.04
N GLU A 184 22.31 13.48 -55.21
CA GLU A 184 23.64 13.70 -55.80
C GLU A 184 23.94 15.20 -55.96
N PRO A 185 25.22 15.58 -56.11
CA PRO A 185 25.72 15.76 -57.48
C PRO A 185 27.03 15.03 -57.79
#